data_AF-A0A8K0DJF9-F1
#
_entry.id   AF-A0A8K0DJF9-F1
#
_cell.length_a   1.000
_cell.length_b   1.000
_cell.length_c   1.000
_cell.angle_alpha   90.00
_cell.angle_beta   90.00
_cell.angle_gamma   90.00
#
_symmetry.space_group_name_H-M   'P 1'
#
loop_
_entity.id
_entity.type
_entity.pdbx_description
1 polymer ?
#
loop_
_entity_poly.entity_id
_entity_poly.type
_entity_poly.pdbx_seq_one_letter_code
_entity_poly.pdbx_strand_id
1 'polypeptide(L)'
;MFSLHSWLGIITICALGLQWLLGFFTYWFPGAEKSTKATLKPWHTFAGMVTFLMGICTAEIGLAWISYYLDRSQEALIVNFTGLLIYLFAVCASLSVILPPVD
;
A
#
# COMPACT_ATOMS: atom_id res chain seq x y z
N MET A 1 -19.58 6.96 0.84
CA MET A 1 -18.41 7.71 0.33
C MET A 1 -18.36 9.10 0.97
N PHE A 2 -18.30 9.18 2.30
CA PHE A 2 -18.20 10.47 3.01
C PHE A 2 -17.10 10.49 4.07
N SER A 3 -16.48 9.34 4.36
CA SER A 3 -15.37 9.25 5.31
C SER A 3 -14.03 9.32 4.59
N LEU A 4 -13.00 9.86 5.25
CA LEU A 4 -11.63 9.87 4.74
C LEU A 4 -11.14 8.46 4.38
N HIS A 5 -11.45 7.44 5.20
CA HIS A 5 -11.17 6.02 4.91
C HIS A 5 -11.68 5.61 3.52
N SER A 6 -12.97 5.80 3.24
CA SER A 6 -13.56 5.49 1.93
C SER A 6 -12.95 6.25 0.75
N TRP A 7 -12.58 7.53 0.93
CA TRP A 7 -11.96 8.32 -0.13
C TRP A 7 -10.52 7.88 -0.42
N LEU A 8 -9.72 7.64 0.62
CA LEU A 8 -8.37 7.11 0.44
C LEU A 8 -8.39 5.68 -0.09
N GLY A 9 -9.36 4.87 0.33
CA GLY A 9 -9.53 3.50 -0.15
C GLY A 9 -9.87 3.43 -1.64
N ILE A 10 -10.80 4.27 -2.14
CA ILE A 10 -11.12 4.28 -3.57
C ILE A 10 -9.96 4.81 -4.41
N ILE A 11 -9.22 5.81 -3.92
CA ILE A 11 -7.99 6.28 -4.58
C ILE A 11 -6.96 5.15 -4.64
N THR A 12 -6.76 4.43 -3.52
CA THR A 12 -5.78 3.34 -3.43
C THR A 12 -6.11 2.19 -4.37
N ILE A 13 -7.36 1.73 -4.42
CA ILE A 13 -7.74 0.60 -5.29
C ILE A 13 -7.65 0.98 -6.78
N CYS A 14 -8.02 2.21 -7.15
CA CYS A 14 -7.85 2.72 -8.50
C CYS A 14 -6.37 2.83 -8.87
N ALA A 15 -5.53 3.36 -7.97
CA ALA A 15 -4.09 3.43 -8.17
C ALA A 15 -3.46 2.04 -8.32
N LEU A 16 -3.87 1.06 -7.50
CA LEU A 16 -3.42 -0.33 -7.62
C LEU A 16 -3.79 -0.94 -8.98
N GLY A 17 -5.03 -0.72 -9.43
CA GLY A 17 -5.48 -1.20 -10.74
C GLY A 17 -4.68 -0.59 -11.90
N LEU A 18 -4.48 0.74 -11.87
CA LEU A 18 -3.64 1.43 -12.86
C LEU A 18 -2.20 0.93 -12.83
N GLN A 19 -1.62 0.82 -11.64
CA GLN A 19 -0.26 0.34 -11.45
C GLN A 19 -0.07 -1.09 -11.96
N TRP A 20 -1.05 -1.97 -11.71
CA TRP A 20 -1.04 -3.34 -12.21
C TRP A 20 -1.15 -3.38 -13.74
N LEU A 21 -2.08 -2.64 -14.34
CA LEU A 21 -2.24 -2.58 -15.80
C LEU A 21 -0.98 -2.04 -16.49
N LEU A 22 -0.44 -0.92 -15.99
CA LEU A 22 0.79 -0.33 -16.53
C LEU A 22 1.98 -1.28 -16.37
N GLY A 23 2.10 -1.94 -15.21
CA GLY A 23 3.12 -2.95 -14.96
C GLY A 23 3.00 -4.15 -15.91
N PHE A 24 1.78 -4.64 -16.12
CA PHE A 24 1.49 -5.77 -17.00
C PHE A 24 1.89 -5.47 -18.45
N PHE A 25 1.40 -4.36 -19.02
CA PHE A 25 1.70 -4.02 -20.42
C PHE A 25 3.16 -3.62 -20.65
N THR A 26 3.83 -3.07 -19.62
CA THR A 26 5.24 -2.68 -19.71
C THR A 26 6.20 -3.86 -19.53
N TYR A 27 5.99 -4.71 -18.52
CA TYR A 27 6.96 -5.72 -18.12
C TYR A 27 6.58 -7.16 -18.49
N TRP A 28 5.29 -7.44 -18.70
CA TRP A 28 4.80 -8.79 -18.98
C TRP A 28 4.41 -8.99 -20.45
N PHE A 29 3.23 -8.51 -20.87
CA PHE A 29 2.70 -8.73 -22.22
C PHE A 29 1.89 -7.52 -22.71
N PRO A 30 2.11 -6.99 -23.93
CA PRO A 30 3.07 -7.46 -24.95
C PRO A 30 4.54 -7.15 -24.58
N GLY A 31 4.74 -6.34 -23.53
CA GLY A 31 6.05 -5.94 -23.06
C GLY A 31 6.60 -4.75 -23.85
N ALA A 32 7.11 -3.74 -23.15
CA ALA A 32 7.73 -2.58 -23.77
C ALA A 32 9.19 -2.85 -24.17
N GLU A 33 9.74 -1.96 -25.01
CA GLU A 33 11.15 -1.96 -25.36
C GLU A 33 12.05 -1.78 -24.12
N LYS A 34 13.31 -2.21 -24.22
CA LYS A 34 14.29 -2.12 -23.12
C LYS A 34 14.48 -0.69 -22.61
N SER A 35 14.51 0.29 -23.51
CA SER A 35 14.63 1.72 -23.16
C SER A 35 13.44 2.20 -22.32
N THR A 36 12.22 1.91 -22.77
CA THR A 36 10.99 2.25 -22.05
C THR A 36 10.92 1.57 -20.69
N LYS A 37 11.27 0.29 -20.60
CA LYS A 37 11.36 -0.45 -19.32
C LYS A 37 12.34 0.21 -18.35
N ALA A 38 13.52 0.62 -18.83
CA ALA A 38 14.52 1.30 -18.00
C ALA A 38 14.01 2.64 -17.47
N THR A 39 13.34 3.43 -18.31
CA THR A 39 12.76 4.73 -17.94
C THR A 39 11.59 4.59 -16.96
N LEU A 40 10.71 3.59 -17.15
CA LEU A 40 9.52 3.39 -16.32
C LEU A 40 9.80 2.64 -15.01
N LYS A 41 10.92 1.91 -14.90
CA LYS A 41 11.27 1.15 -13.69
C LYS A 41 11.27 1.98 -12.40
N PRO A 42 11.94 3.14 -12.31
CA PRO A 42 11.93 3.95 -11.09
C PRO A 42 10.51 4.46 -10.77
N TRP A 43 9.75 4.90 -11.78
CA TRP A 43 8.37 5.37 -11.61
C TRP A 43 7.44 4.26 -11.12
N HIS A 44 7.55 3.07 -11.71
CA HIS A 44 6.77 1.92 -11.29
C HIS A 44 7.11 1.52 -9.85
N THR A 45 8.39 1.47 -9.48
CA THR A 45 8.80 1.13 -8.11
C THR A 45 8.27 2.18 -7.10
N PHE A 46 8.42 3.47 -7.42
CA PHE A 46 7.93 4.57 -6.59
C PHE A 46 6.40 4.53 -6.42
N ALA A 47 5.66 4.45 -7.52
CA ALA A 47 4.19 4.40 -7.49
C ALA A 47 3.69 3.19 -6.71
N GLY A 48 4.36 2.03 -6.85
CA GLY A 48 4.04 0.82 -6.08
C GLY A 48 4.21 1.04 -4.58
N MET A 49 5.31 1.66 -4.15
CA MET A 49 5.54 2.00 -2.74
C MET A 49 4.50 2.99 -2.20
N VAL A 50 4.16 4.02 -2.97
CA VAL A 50 3.12 5.00 -2.60
C VAL A 50 1.76 4.31 -2.45
N THR A 51 1.36 3.47 -3.41
CA THR A 51 0.10 2.71 -3.33
C THR A 51 0.09 1.76 -2.13
N PHE A 52 1.20 1.09 -1.85
CA PHE A 52 1.33 0.23 -0.67
C PHE A 52 1.12 1.01 0.63
N LEU A 53 1.84 2.12 0.83
CA LEU A 53 1.72 2.96 2.04
C LEU A 53 0.33 3.60 2.17
N MET A 54 -0.30 3.96 1.05
CA MET A 54 -1.69 4.42 1.02
C MET A 54 -2.68 3.33 1.46
N GLY A 55 -2.43 2.07 1.09
CA GLY A 55 -3.20 0.92 1.58
C GLY A 55 -3.07 0.73 3.08
N ILE A 56 -1.84 0.83 3.61
CA ILE A 56 -1.57 0.79 5.05
C ILE A 56 -2.29 1.93 5.77
N CYS A 57 -2.15 3.17 5.30
CA CYS A 57 -2.83 4.33 5.88
C CYS A 57 -4.37 4.15 5.87
N THR A 58 -4.92 3.65 4.77
CA THR A 58 -6.35 3.36 4.66
C THR A 58 -6.78 2.31 5.69
N ALA A 59 -6.01 1.23 5.85
CA ALA A 59 -6.27 0.18 6.84
C ALA A 59 -6.23 0.72 8.28
N GLU A 60 -5.20 1.49 8.63
CA GLU A 60 -5.06 2.12 9.96
C GLU A 60 -6.25 3.03 10.29
N ILE A 61 -6.69 3.88 9.35
CA ILE A 61 -7.86 4.75 9.57
C ILE A 61 -9.13 3.91 9.80
N GLY A 62 -9.30 2.81 9.05
CA GLY A 62 -10.44 1.90 9.21
C GLY A 62 -10.45 1.21 10.58
N LEU A 63 -9.29 0.68 11.00
CA LEU A 63 -9.12 0.03 12.30
C LEU A 63 -9.29 1.02 13.46
N ALA A 64 -8.76 2.23 13.34
CA ALA A 64 -8.94 3.30 14.32
C ALA A 64 -10.44 3.65 14.50
N TRP A 65 -11.20 3.70 13.40
CA TRP A 65 -12.64 3.93 13.45
C TRP A 65 -13.35 2.79 14.19
N ILE A 66 -13.03 1.52 13.90
CA ILE A 66 -13.59 0.36 14.61
C ILE A 66 -13.25 0.39 16.10
N SER A 67 -11.97 0.60 16.43
CA SER A 67 -11.47 0.68 17.81
C SER A 67 -12.20 1.75 18.63
N TYR A 68 -12.52 2.89 18.00
CA TYR A 68 -13.29 3.96 18.62
C TYR A 68 -14.70 3.52 19.03
N TYR A 69 -15.42 2.75 18.19
CA TYR A 69 -16.77 2.26 18.53
C TYR A 69 -16.76 1.14 19.58
N LEU A 70 -15.66 0.41 19.70
CA LEU A 70 -15.52 -0.69 20.66
C LEU A 70 -15.19 -0.21 22.09
N ASP A 71 -15.06 1.10 22.31
CA ASP A 71 -14.95 1.79 23.61
C ASP A 71 -14.10 1.07 24.69
N ARG A 72 -12.78 1.02 24.48
CA ARG A 72 -11.78 0.46 25.42
C ARG A 72 -12.03 -1.00 25.86
N SER A 73 -12.85 -1.75 25.11
CA SER A 73 -13.05 -3.18 25.32
C SER A 73 -11.78 -4.01 25.02
N GLN A 74 -11.80 -5.28 25.41
CA GLN A 74 -10.75 -6.24 25.01
C GLN A 74 -10.65 -6.37 23.48
N GLU A 75 -11.79 -6.27 22.78
CA GLU A 75 -11.83 -6.29 21.32
C GLU A 75 -11.13 -5.06 20.73
N ALA A 76 -11.32 -3.88 21.31
CA ALA A 76 -10.60 -2.66 20.90
C ALA A 76 -9.08 -2.81 21.05
N LEU A 77 -8.61 -3.48 22.11
CA LEU A 77 -7.18 -3.79 22.28
C LEU A 77 -6.66 -4.70 21.15
N ILE A 78 -7.39 -5.77 20.81
CA ILE A 78 -7.03 -6.69 19.72
C ILE A 78 -6.95 -5.93 18.38
N VAL A 79 -7.91 -5.04 18.10
CA VAL A 79 -7.93 -4.21 16.88
C VAL A 79 -6.71 -3.28 16.84
N ASN A 80 -6.40 -2.59 17.94
CA ASN A 80 -5.22 -1.73 18.03
C ASN A 80 -3.90 -2.50 17.84
N PHE A 81 -3.78 -3.69 18.46
CA PHE A 81 -2.61 -4.55 18.27
C PHE A 81 -2.49 -5.02 16.81
N THR A 82 -3.61 -5.30 16.15
CA THR A 82 -3.62 -5.65 14.72
C THR A 82 -3.10 -4.49 13.86
N GLY A 83 -3.53 -3.25 14.14
CA GLY A 83 -2.97 -2.05 13.49
C GLY A 83 -1.46 -1.92 13.70
N LEU A 84 -0.97 -2.10 14.94
CA LEU A 84 0.47 -2.09 15.22
C LEU A 84 1.24 -3.14 14.41
N LEU A 85 0.70 -4.36 14.27
CA LEU A 85 1.32 -5.40 13.45
C LEU A 85 1.34 -5.04 11.96
N ILE A 86 0.27 -4.45 11.43
CA ILE A 86 0.20 -3.97 10.05
C ILE A 86 1.22 -2.85 9.81
N TYR A 87 1.35 -1.90 10.75
CA TYR A 87 2.35 -0.85 10.69
C TYR A 87 3.78 -1.41 10.72
N LEU A 88 4.09 -2.33 11.63
CA LEU A 88 5.42 -2.97 11.68
C LEU A 88 5.73 -3.75 10.40
N PHE A 89 4.74 -4.46 9.86
CA PHE A 89 4.86 -5.11 8.55
C PHE A 89 5.19 -4.10 7.45
N ALA A 90 4.52 -2.95 7.43
CA ALA A 90 4.78 -1.89 6.46
C ALA A 90 6.22 -1.36 6.55
N VAL A 91 6.71 -1.12 7.77
CA VAL A 91 8.11 -0.69 7.98
C VAL A 91 9.08 -1.73 7.45
N CYS A 92 8.91 -3.00 7.81
CA CYS A 92 9.78 -4.08 7.33
C CYS A 92 9.75 -4.23 5.80
N ALA A 93 8.57 -4.19 5.20
CA ALA A 93 8.39 -4.29 3.75
C ALA A 93 9.02 -3.10 3.03
N SER A 94 8.80 -1.87 3.51
CA SER A 94 9.39 -0.67 2.92
C SER A 94 10.92 -0.68 3.04
N LEU A 95 11.47 -1.05 4.20
CA LEU A 95 12.91 -1.21 4.37
C LEU A 95 13.49 -2.26 3.42
N SER A 96 12.82 -3.39 3.25
CA SER A 96 13.27 -4.46 2.33
C SER A 96 13.31 -4.02 0.86
N VAL A 97 12.49 -3.05 0.46
CA VAL A 97 12.49 -2.49 -0.90
C VAL A 97 13.52 -1.37 -1.07
N ILE A 98 13.76 -0.58 -0.02
CA ILE A 98 14.65 0.60 -0.06
C ILE A 98 16.10 0.22 0.16
N LEU A 99 16.37 -0.71 1.08
CA LEU A 99 17.73 -1.10 1.43
C LEU A 99 18.37 -1.81 0.23
N PRO A 100 19.63 -1.48 -0.10
CA PRO A 100 20.36 -2.22 -1.10
C PRO A 100 20.49 -3.69 -0.65
N PRO A 101 20.50 -4.65 -1.60
CA PRO A 101 20.86 -6.02 -1.28
C PRO A 101 22.20 -6.02 -0.54
N VAL A 102 22.29 -6.75 0.56
CA VAL A 102 23.57 -7.01 1.22
C VAL A 102 24.21 -8.12 0.41
N ASP A 103 25.31 -7.79 -0.27
CA ASP A 103 26.09 -8.72 -1.10
C ASP A 103 26.57 -9.96 -0.32
#